data_AF-A0AAV1UFR7-F1
#
_entry.id   AF-A0AAV1UFR7-F1
#
_cell.length_a   1.000
_cell.length_b   1.000
_cell.length_c   1.000
_cell.angle_alpha   90.00
_cell.angle_beta   90.00
_cell.angle_gamma   90.00
#
_symmetry.space_group_name_H-M   'P 1'
#
loop_
_entity.id
_entity.type
_entity.pdbx_description
1 polymer ?
#
loop_
_entity_poly.entity_id
_entity_poly.type
_entity_poly.pdbx_seq_one_letter_code
_entity_poly.pdbx_strand_id
1 'polypeptide(L)'
;MLLKLVDECKQNIWEFLDAQELCRVACVARNAEQGVCVGPMWQRHSRVLLMRGLDSLKTETGVPGCGLARSFGSRHPLLRESQDRALLDGGGYDVIDWRLWYRDTHVVLRTSSRNNTEFVRRMSSLQDLKTKRSHLKEAIQNVKASAHADKQSRRGQMNCVRWMNRTHRRLATNVNSIHAQHAASSKAELVEKLQRVENAIQGMTKEQFWLRKEAMRSMHKVKTQLASGIKLLRDVGAHADPRSSVCRTSHNK
;
A
#
# COMPACT_ATOMS: atom_id res chain seq x y z
N MET A 1 -20.33 29.43 18.48
CA MET A 1 -19.34 29.89 19.47
C MET A 1 -18.11 30.51 18.80
N LEU A 2 -17.46 29.82 17.86
CA LEU A 2 -16.26 30.29 17.15
C LEU A 2 -16.43 31.66 16.45
N LEU A 3 -17.59 31.94 15.85
CA LEU A 3 -17.86 33.21 15.17
C LEU A 3 -17.91 34.44 16.11
N LYS A 4 -18.10 34.23 17.43
CA LYS A 4 -18.20 35.30 18.44
C LYS A 4 -16.88 35.56 19.16
N LEU A 5 -15.83 34.79 18.88
CA LEU A 5 -14.52 34.95 19.52
C LEU A 5 -13.74 36.11 18.89
N VAL A 6 -12.82 36.68 19.65
CA VAL A 6 -11.83 37.63 19.13
C VAL A 6 -10.86 36.87 18.21
N ASP A 7 -10.36 37.54 17.17
CA ASP A 7 -9.55 36.93 16.12
C ASP A 7 -8.27 36.24 16.66
N GLU A 8 -7.65 36.78 17.71
CA GLU A 8 -6.52 36.14 18.41
C GLU A 8 -6.90 34.80 19.04
N CYS A 9 -8.06 34.72 19.70
CA CYS A 9 -8.57 33.48 20.28
C CYS A 9 -8.93 32.47 19.19
N LYS A 10 -9.50 32.93 18.07
CA LYS A 10 -9.75 32.07 16.90
C LYS A 10 -8.43 31.53 16.36
N GLN A 11 -7.44 32.39 16.12
CA GLN A 11 -6.13 32.00 15.61
C GLN A 11 -5.51 30.90 16.47
N ASN A 12 -5.50 31.06 17.79
CA ASN A 12 -4.98 30.05 18.71
C ASN A 12 -5.72 28.71 18.58
N ILE A 13 -7.05 28.71 18.55
CA ILE A 13 -7.83 27.47 18.39
C ILE A 13 -7.52 26.80 17.05
N TRP A 14 -7.47 27.57 15.97
CA TRP A 14 -7.21 27.05 14.63
C TRP A 14 -5.81 26.46 14.49
N GLU A 15 -4.81 27.00 15.18
CA GLU A 15 -3.44 26.46 15.16
C GLU A 15 -3.29 25.10 15.86
N PHE A 16 -4.21 24.74 16.76
CA PHE A 16 -4.24 23.42 17.41
C PHE A 16 -4.91 22.34 16.57
N LEU A 17 -5.74 22.73 15.60
CA LEU A 17 -6.51 21.78 14.80
C LEU A 17 -5.61 21.07 13.78
N ASP A 18 -5.85 19.78 13.58
CA ASP A 18 -5.23 19.07 12.49
C ASP A 18 -5.87 19.42 11.13
N ALA A 19 -5.22 19.03 10.03
CA ALA A 19 -5.73 19.32 8.69
C ALA A 19 -7.11 18.71 8.40
N GLN A 20 -7.49 17.62 9.08
CA GLN A 20 -8.79 16.98 8.92
C GLN A 20 -9.88 17.77 9.65
N GLU A 21 -9.59 18.24 10.85
CA GLU A 21 -10.45 19.08 11.66
C GLU A 21 -10.64 20.45 11.01
N LEU A 22 -9.58 21.06 10.47
CA LEU A 22 -9.66 22.29 9.69
C LEU A 22 -10.61 22.13 8.48
N CYS A 23 -10.51 21.01 7.75
CA CYS A 23 -11.44 20.70 6.67
C CYS A 23 -12.88 20.57 7.18
N ARG A 24 -13.11 19.88 8.32
CA ARG A 24 -14.43 19.70 8.91
C ARG A 24 -15.05 21.01 9.36
N VAL A 25 -14.29 21.87 10.03
CA VAL A 25 -14.75 23.19 10.49
C VAL A 25 -15.17 24.06 9.30
N ALA A 26 -14.39 24.06 8.23
CA ALA A 26 -14.74 24.77 7.00
C ALA A 26 -16.01 24.24 6.32
N CYS A 27 -16.37 22.97 6.50
CA CYS A 27 -17.63 22.40 6.02
C CYS A 27 -18.85 22.75 6.89
N VAL A 28 -18.65 22.92 8.21
CA VAL A 28 -19.74 23.11 9.18
C VAL A 28 -20.15 24.58 9.31
N ALA A 29 -19.20 25.51 9.17
CA ALA A 29 -19.48 26.93 9.35
C ALA A 29 -18.83 27.78 8.24
N ARG A 30 -19.67 28.37 7.39
CA ARG A 30 -19.24 29.39 6.43
C ARG A 30 -18.67 30.58 7.21
N ASN A 31 -17.55 31.13 6.75
CA ASN A 31 -16.84 32.26 7.35
C ASN A 31 -16.21 31.97 8.73
N ALA A 32 -16.09 30.71 9.15
CA ALA A 32 -15.39 30.38 10.40
C ALA A 32 -13.90 30.77 10.39
N GLU A 33 -13.32 30.86 9.19
CA GLU A 33 -11.94 31.30 8.93
C GLU A 33 -11.79 32.84 8.89
N GLN A 34 -12.88 33.59 9.00
CA GLN A 34 -12.83 35.05 8.96
C GLN A 34 -12.11 35.61 10.20
N GLY A 35 -11.06 36.40 9.94
CA GLY A 35 -10.16 36.93 10.97
C GLY A 35 -8.97 36.01 11.30
N VAL A 36 -8.83 34.87 10.61
CA VAL A 36 -7.76 33.89 10.85
C VAL A 36 -6.78 33.87 9.68
N CYS A 37 -5.48 33.87 9.98
CA CYS A 37 -4.40 33.76 8.99
C CYS A 37 -4.25 32.30 8.52
N VAL A 38 -5.09 31.86 7.59
CA VAL A 38 -5.14 30.47 7.11
C VAL A 38 -3.94 30.02 6.28
N GLY A 39 -3.29 30.94 5.54
CA GLY A 39 -2.15 30.62 4.66
C GLY A 39 -0.98 29.95 5.40
N PRO A 40 -0.41 30.60 6.44
CA PRO A 40 0.68 30.01 7.24
C PRO A 40 0.34 28.66 7.88
N MET A 41 -0.91 28.47 8.31
CA MET A 41 -1.35 27.19 8.89
C MET A 41 -1.33 26.07 7.84
N TRP A 42 -1.92 26.29 6.67
CA TRP A 42 -1.90 25.31 5.58
C TRP A 42 -0.49 25.05 5.05
N GLN A 43 0.40 26.05 5.08
CA GLN A 43 1.81 25.86 4.78
C GLN A 43 2.50 24.95 5.80
N ARG A 44 2.26 25.15 7.11
CA ARG A 44 2.76 24.28 8.18
C ARG A 44 2.30 22.83 7.98
N HIS A 45 1.02 22.61 7.71
CA HIS A 45 0.49 21.28 7.41
C HIS A 45 1.07 20.68 6.13
N SER A 46 1.30 21.50 5.11
CA SER A 46 1.94 21.11 3.84
C SER A 46 3.38 20.63 4.05
N ARG A 47 4.17 21.31 4.90
CA ARG A 47 5.51 20.88 5.29
C ARG A 47 5.48 19.51 5.99
N VAL A 48 4.57 19.32 6.96
CA VAL A 48 4.41 18.04 7.66
C VAL A 48 4.01 16.93 6.69
N LEU A 49 3.11 17.21 5.75
CA LEU A 49 2.67 16.25 4.73
C LEU A 49 3.83 15.82 3.81
N LEU A 50 4.66 16.77 3.39
CA LEU A 50 5.86 16.49 2.58
C LEU A 50 6.85 15.60 3.32
N MET A 51 7.13 15.91 4.59
CA MET A 51 8.03 15.10 5.42
C MET A 51 7.51 13.67 5.57
N ARG A 52 6.22 13.50 5.88
CA ARG A 52 5.57 12.18 5.93
C ARG A 52 5.64 11.44 4.60
N GLY A 53 5.42 12.14 3.48
CA GLY A 53 5.51 11.56 2.13
C GLY A 53 6.93 11.09 1.80
N LEU A 54 7.94 11.86 2.17
CA LEU A 54 9.35 11.50 2.00
C LEU A 54 9.75 10.30 2.85
N ASP A 55 9.33 10.25 4.12
CA ASP A 55 9.64 9.12 4.99
C ASP A 55 8.90 7.85 4.58
N SER A 56 7.69 7.98 4.05
CA SER A 56 6.96 6.87 3.43
C SER A 56 7.75 6.31 2.24
N LEU A 57 8.29 7.15 1.35
CA LEU A 57 9.12 6.69 0.23
C LEU A 57 10.41 5.97 0.67
N LYS A 58 10.98 6.33 1.83
CA LYS A 58 12.18 5.65 2.37
C LYS A 58 11.86 4.28 2.93
N THR A 59 10.68 4.13 3.54
CA THR A 59 10.26 2.91 4.24
C THR A 59 9.51 1.92 3.33
N GLU A 60 8.98 2.37 2.19
CA GLU A 60 8.27 1.52 1.24
C GLU A 60 9.17 0.44 0.64
N THR A 61 9.05 -0.76 1.21
CA THR A 61 9.74 -1.99 0.83
C THR A 61 8.93 -2.69 -0.25
N GLY A 62 9.10 -2.25 -1.50
CA GLY A 62 8.53 -2.91 -2.68
C GLY A 62 9.48 -2.80 -3.88
N VAL A 63 9.20 -3.58 -4.94
CA VAL A 63 9.87 -3.49 -6.25
C VAL A 63 10.03 -2.04 -6.79
N PRO A 64 9.17 -1.06 -6.45
CA PRO A 64 9.40 0.34 -6.82
C PRO A 64 10.48 1.08 -5.99
N GLY A 65 10.87 0.60 -4.81
CA GLY A 65 11.77 1.29 -3.86
C GLY A 65 13.27 1.19 -4.18
N CYS A 66 13.71 0.15 -4.91
CA CYS A 66 15.14 -0.13 -5.10
C CYS A 66 15.90 0.93 -5.91
N GLY A 67 15.21 1.74 -6.74
CA GLY A 67 15.83 2.86 -7.48
C GLY A 67 15.80 4.20 -6.75
N LEU A 68 15.01 4.34 -5.69
CA LEU A 68 14.64 5.65 -5.12
C LEU A 68 15.38 6.01 -3.84
N ALA A 69 15.82 5.02 -3.05
CA ALA A 69 16.63 5.27 -1.86
C ALA A 69 17.95 6.00 -2.18
N ARG A 70 18.50 5.84 -3.40
CA ARG A 70 19.76 6.49 -3.82
C ARG A 70 19.61 7.95 -4.24
N SER A 71 18.46 8.38 -4.78
CA SER A 71 18.33 9.75 -5.32
C SER A 71 17.98 10.81 -4.27
N PHE A 72 17.36 10.42 -3.14
CA PHE A 72 16.97 11.35 -2.07
C PHE A 72 17.89 11.32 -0.85
N GLY A 73 18.85 10.38 -0.79
CA GLY A 73 19.82 10.29 0.31
C GLY A 73 20.89 11.40 0.31
N SER A 74 21.03 12.20 -0.75
CA SER A 74 22.21 13.05 -0.90
C SER A 74 22.09 14.50 -0.41
N ARG A 75 20.91 15.14 -0.39
CA ARG A 75 20.77 16.52 0.14
C ARG A 75 19.34 16.78 0.64
N HIS A 76 19.09 16.67 1.94
CA HIS A 76 17.84 17.11 2.56
C HIS A 76 18.07 18.35 3.44
N PRO A 77 17.71 19.56 2.97
CA PRO A 77 17.74 20.77 3.80
C PRO A 77 16.66 20.80 4.89
N LEU A 78 15.61 19.99 4.77
CA LEU A 78 14.43 20.04 5.65
C LEU A 78 14.67 19.51 7.07
N LEU A 79 15.81 18.83 7.32
CA LEU A 79 16.15 18.34 8.66
C LEU A 79 16.89 19.39 9.52
N ARG A 80 17.31 20.52 8.93
CA ARG A 80 18.04 21.58 9.63
C ARG A 80 17.17 22.80 9.98
N GLU A 81 15.86 22.72 9.75
CA GLU A 81 14.91 23.82 10.02
C GLU A 81 14.03 23.55 11.26
N SER A 82 14.22 22.42 11.95
CA SER A 82 13.51 22.11 13.20
C SER A 82 14.09 22.82 14.43
N GLN A 83 15.10 23.68 14.26
CA GLN A 83 15.71 24.45 15.36
C GLN A 83 15.48 25.97 15.28
N ASP A 84 15.04 26.51 14.14
CA ASP A 84 14.76 27.95 14.02
C ASP A 84 13.27 28.21 14.26
N ARG A 85 12.92 28.32 15.54
CA ARG A 85 11.63 28.83 16.02
C ARG A 85 11.54 30.36 15.89
N ALA A 86 12.30 30.96 14.98
CA ALA A 86 12.55 32.39 14.96
C ALA A 86 12.31 32.96 13.54
N LEU A 87 11.33 33.87 13.47
CA LEU A 87 11.07 34.83 12.40
C LEU A 87 10.77 34.27 11.01
N LEU A 88 9.48 34.11 10.68
CA LEU A 88 9.03 34.20 9.28
C LEU A 88 7.77 35.08 9.21
N ASP A 89 8.05 36.38 9.13
CA ASP A 89 7.10 37.48 8.94
C ASP A 89 6.51 37.48 7.51
N GLY A 90 5.34 38.09 7.38
CA GLY A 90 4.46 38.19 6.22
C GLY A 90 5.13 38.72 4.94
N GLY A 91 4.98 38.05 3.80
CA GLY A 91 5.41 38.67 2.53
C GLY A 91 5.13 37.94 1.21
N GLY A 92 4.85 36.63 1.20
CA GLY A 92 4.64 35.86 -0.05
C GLY A 92 3.45 34.91 -0.04
N TYR A 93 2.54 35.07 0.93
CA TYR A 93 1.53 34.06 1.28
C TYR A 93 0.32 34.03 0.33
N ASP A 94 0.10 35.09 -0.47
CA ASP A 94 -1.12 35.26 -1.28
C ASP A 94 -1.05 34.68 -2.71
N VAL A 95 0.12 34.23 -3.17
CA VAL A 95 0.27 33.71 -4.54
C VAL A 95 -0.06 32.21 -4.64
N ILE A 96 0.03 31.49 -3.52
CA ILE A 96 -0.13 30.03 -3.48
C ILE A 96 -1.33 29.67 -2.61
N ASP A 97 -2.32 29.03 -3.22
CA ASP A 97 -3.39 28.38 -2.46
C ASP A 97 -2.85 27.11 -1.78
N TRP A 98 -2.30 27.30 -0.57
CA TRP A 98 -1.73 26.23 0.25
C TRP A 98 -2.76 25.14 0.61
N ARG A 99 -4.03 25.50 0.71
CA ARG A 99 -5.11 24.54 1.01
C ARG A 99 -5.34 23.62 -0.17
N LEU A 100 -5.43 24.18 -1.37
CA LEU A 100 -5.53 23.42 -2.61
C LEU A 100 -4.30 22.53 -2.82
N TRP A 101 -3.11 23.09 -2.62
CA TRP A 101 -1.85 22.36 -2.77
C TRP A 101 -1.74 21.19 -1.78
N TYR A 102 -2.11 21.40 -0.52
CA TYR A 102 -2.17 20.35 0.51
C TYR A 102 -3.10 19.22 0.07
N ARG A 103 -4.31 19.56 -0.38
CA ARG A 103 -5.33 18.61 -0.80
C ARG A 103 -4.83 17.73 -1.93
N ASP A 104 -4.32 18.34 -2.99
CA ASP A 104 -3.89 17.62 -4.19
C ASP A 104 -2.69 16.72 -3.87
N THR A 105 -1.74 17.21 -3.06
CA THR A 105 -0.61 16.41 -2.58
C THR A 105 -1.07 15.23 -1.71
N HIS A 106 -2.04 15.45 -0.81
CA HIS A 106 -2.59 14.40 0.04
C HIS A 106 -3.30 13.32 -0.79
N VAL A 107 -4.06 13.70 -1.82
CA VAL A 107 -4.72 12.77 -2.75
C VAL A 107 -3.70 11.92 -3.51
N VAL A 108 -2.63 12.53 -4.02
CA VAL A 108 -1.56 11.83 -4.72
C VAL A 108 -0.86 10.81 -3.81
N LEU A 109 -0.51 11.21 -2.59
CA LEU A 109 0.11 10.33 -1.60
C LEU A 109 -0.80 9.16 -1.20
N ARG A 110 -2.07 9.43 -0.87
CA ARG A 110 -3.08 8.42 -0.54
C ARG A 110 -3.29 7.42 -1.67
N THR A 111 -3.43 7.91 -2.90
CA THR A 111 -3.66 7.07 -4.07
C THR A 111 -2.47 6.16 -4.32
N SER A 112 -1.24 6.69 -4.21
CA SER A 112 -0.04 5.88 -4.36
C SER A 112 0.08 4.80 -3.28
N SER A 113 -0.16 5.16 -2.02
CA SER A 113 -0.13 4.19 -0.90
C SER A 113 -1.16 3.07 -1.09
N ARG A 114 -2.38 3.40 -1.54
CA ARG A 114 -3.42 2.41 -1.86
C ARG A 114 -2.97 1.47 -2.98
N ASN A 115 -2.50 2.02 -4.09
CA ASN A 115 -2.06 1.24 -5.25
C ASN A 115 -0.86 0.34 -4.91
N ASN A 116 0.09 0.85 -4.12
CA ASN A 116 1.24 0.08 -3.65
C ASN A 116 0.82 -1.06 -2.71
N THR A 117 -0.09 -0.79 -1.76
CA THR A 117 -0.66 -1.81 -0.86
C THR A 117 -1.38 -2.91 -1.65
N GLU A 118 -2.16 -2.54 -2.67
CA GLU A 118 -2.84 -3.50 -3.53
C GLU A 118 -1.84 -4.36 -4.32
N PHE A 119 -0.81 -3.74 -4.89
CA PHE A 119 0.26 -4.47 -5.58
C PHE A 119 0.96 -5.47 -4.65
N VAL A 120 1.37 -5.05 -3.45
CA VAL A 120 2.02 -5.93 -2.45
C VAL A 120 1.10 -7.08 -2.04
N ARG A 121 -0.19 -6.80 -1.79
CA ARG A 121 -1.19 -7.83 -1.45
C ARG A 121 -1.31 -8.87 -2.56
N ARG A 122 -1.40 -8.42 -3.82
CA ARG A 122 -1.51 -9.31 -4.99
C ARG A 122 -0.25 -10.14 -5.20
N MET A 123 0.94 -9.57 -4.94
CA MET A 123 2.20 -10.31 -4.96
C MET A 123 2.26 -11.39 -3.88
N SER A 124 1.80 -11.10 -2.66
CA SER A 124 1.71 -12.10 -1.58
C SER A 124 0.76 -13.24 -1.95
N SER A 125 -0.43 -12.91 -2.45
CA SER A 125 -1.41 -13.90 -2.89
C SER A 125 -0.88 -14.80 -4.02
N LEU A 126 -0.10 -14.25 -4.94
CA LEU A 126 0.56 -15.03 -6.00
C LEU A 126 1.61 -15.99 -5.42
N GLN A 127 2.33 -15.57 -4.39
CA GLN A 127 3.29 -16.43 -3.71
C GLN A 127 2.59 -17.58 -2.98
N ASP A 128 1.46 -17.31 -2.32
CA ASP A 128 0.64 -18.34 -1.67
C ASP A 128 0.07 -19.35 -2.68
N LEU A 129 -0.29 -18.90 -3.89
CA LEU A 129 -0.69 -19.83 -4.94
C LEU A 129 0.48 -20.68 -5.44
N LYS A 130 1.70 -20.11 -5.52
CA LYS A 130 2.90 -20.87 -5.91
C LYS A 130 3.27 -21.93 -4.87
N THR A 131 3.12 -21.65 -3.58
CA THR A 131 3.33 -22.64 -2.50
C THR A 131 2.23 -23.71 -2.51
N LYS A 132 0.95 -23.32 -2.69
CA LYS A 132 -0.14 -24.29 -2.89
C LYS A 132 0.12 -25.21 -4.09
N ARG A 133 0.63 -24.66 -5.20
CA ARG A 133 1.02 -25.44 -6.38
C ARG A 133 2.12 -26.45 -6.07
N SER A 134 3.16 -26.08 -5.31
CA SER A 134 4.20 -27.05 -4.94
C SER A 134 3.66 -28.16 -4.04
N HIS A 135 2.87 -27.81 -3.02
CA HIS A 135 2.24 -28.80 -2.14
C HIS A 135 1.30 -29.75 -2.87
N LEU A 136 0.52 -29.27 -3.84
CA LEU A 136 -0.34 -30.12 -4.66
C LEU A 136 0.48 -31.07 -5.56
N LYS A 137 1.60 -30.61 -6.11
CA LYS A 137 2.51 -31.47 -6.89
C LYS A 137 3.12 -32.57 -6.01
N GLU A 138 3.54 -32.23 -4.80
CA GLU A 138 4.03 -33.20 -3.80
C GLU A 138 2.95 -34.20 -3.41
N ALA A 139 1.73 -33.76 -3.13
CA ALA A 139 0.61 -34.63 -2.79
C ALA A 139 0.29 -35.63 -3.92
N ILE A 140 0.27 -35.17 -5.18
CA ILE A 140 0.10 -36.04 -6.35
C ILE A 140 1.22 -37.08 -6.42
N GLN A 141 2.46 -36.66 -6.16
CA GLN A 141 3.62 -37.57 -6.18
C GLN A 141 3.54 -38.60 -5.05
N ASN A 142 3.08 -38.20 -3.86
CA ASN A 142 2.87 -39.11 -2.72
C ASN A 142 1.77 -40.13 -3.02
N VAL A 143 0.65 -39.73 -3.66
CA VAL A 143 -0.39 -40.67 -4.10
C VAL A 143 0.17 -41.66 -5.13
N LYS A 144 1.00 -41.20 -6.08
CA LYS A 144 1.67 -42.10 -7.04
C LYS A 144 2.64 -43.07 -6.36
N ALA A 145 3.44 -42.59 -5.41
CA ALA A 145 4.40 -43.39 -4.67
C ALA A 145 3.69 -44.44 -3.80
N SER A 146 2.64 -44.05 -3.08
CA SER A 146 1.82 -44.97 -2.28
C SER A 146 1.15 -46.05 -3.14
N ALA A 147 0.58 -45.66 -4.29
CA ALA A 147 -0.01 -46.62 -5.24
C ALA A 147 1.04 -47.59 -5.82
N HIS A 148 2.29 -47.15 -6.00
CA HIS A 148 3.38 -48.02 -6.45
C HIS A 148 3.85 -48.97 -5.33
N ALA A 149 4.03 -48.45 -4.12
CA ALA A 149 4.39 -49.24 -2.95
C ALA A 149 3.34 -50.32 -2.65
N ASP A 150 2.05 -49.96 -2.74
CA ASP A 150 0.94 -50.89 -2.57
C ASP A 150 0.94 -51.97 -3.68
N LYS A 151 1.18 -51.61 -4.95
CA LYS A 151 1.37 -52.60 -6.03
C LYS A 151 2.52 -53.58 -5.74
N GLN A 152 3.64 -53.10 -5.20
CA GLN A 152 4.79 -53.93 -4.89
C GLN A 152 4.54 -54.85 -3.70
N SER A 153 3.89 -54.34 -2.64
CA SER A 153 3.41 -55.13 -1.50
C SER A 153 2.43 -56.23 -1.94
N ARG A 154 1.47 -55.90 -2.82
CA ARG A 154 0.53 -56.86 -3.41
C ARG A 154 1.23 -57.96 -4.19
N ARG A 155 2.25 -57.63 -5.02
CA ARG A 155 3.04 -58.65 -5.74
C ARG A 155 3.73 -59.62 -4.78
N GLY A 156 4.26 -59.13 -3.65
CA GLY A 156 4.83 -59.97 -2.60
C GLY A 156 3.79 -60.89 -1.93
N GLN A 157 2.60 -60.35 -1.62
CA GLN A 157 1.50 -61.11 -1.04
C GLN A 157 0.90 -62.16 -1.98
N MET A 158 0.88 -61.92 -3.31
CA MET A 158 0.28 -62.84 -4.28
C MET A 158 0.95 -64.23 -4.34
N ASN A 159 2.20 -64.36 -3.87
CA ASN A 159 2.88 -65.65 -3.73
C ASN A 159 2.18 -66.57 -2.70
N CYS A 160 1.58 -65.99 -1.66
CA CYS A 160 0.83 -66.71 -0.61
C CYS A 160 -0.64 -66.93 -1.02
N VAL A 161 -1.19 -66.07 -1.87
CA VAL A 161 -2.60 -66.07 -2.30
C VAL A 161 -2.97 -67.29 -3.13
N ARG A 162 -2.00 -67.94 -3.81
CA ARG A 162 -2.20 -69.21 -4.52
C ARG A 162 -2.67 -70.33 -3.58
N TRP A 163 -2.28 -70.27 -2.31
CA TRP A 163 -2.64 -71.23 -1.26
C TRP A 163 -3.92 -70.85 -0.48
N MET A 164 -4.53 -69.70 -0.79
CA MET A 164 -5.76 -69.23 -0.13
C MET A 164 -7.04 -69.79 -0.78
N ASN A 165 -8.05 -69.99 0.06
CA ASN A 165 -9.39 -70.40 -0.34
C ASN A 165 -10.03 -69.41 -1.34
N ARG A 166 -10.86 -69.94 -2.25
CA ARG A 166 -11.46 -69.19 -3.38
C ARG A 166 -12.21 -67.93 -2.93
N THR A 167 -12.92 -67.99 -1.80
CA THR A 167 -13.68 -66.86 -1.23
C THR A 167 -12.76 -65.73 -0.77
N HIS A 168 -11.67 -66.05 -0.08
CA HIS A 168 -10.68 -65.05 0.34
C HIS A 168 -9.95 -64.42 -0.83
N ARG A 169 -9.70 -65.17 -1.91
CA ARG A 169 -9.16 -64.62 -3.17
C ARG A 169 -10.07 -63.55 -3.75
N ARG A 170 -11.38 -63.81 -3.80
CA ARG A 170 -12.38 -62.85 -4.30
C ARG A 170 -12.47 -61.59 -3.42
N LEU A 171 -12.45 -61.76 -2.10
CA LEU A 171 -12.44 -60.64 -1.15
C LEU A 171 -11.18 -59.77 -1.33
N ALA A 172 -10.00 -60.38 -1.41
CA ALA A 172 -8.75 -59.65 -1.63
C ALA A 172 -8.75 -58.87 -2.95
N THR A 173 -9.25 -59.46 -4.06
CA THR A 173 -9.39 -58.76 -5.33
C THR A 173 -10.38 -57.59 -5.27
N ASN A 174 -11.49 -57.73 -4.54
CA ASN A 174 -12.47 -56.65 -4.38
C ASN A 174 -11.88 -55.49 -3.57
N VAL A 175 -11.23 -55.77 -2.44
CA VAL A 175 -10.56 -54.74 -1.62
C VAL A 175 -9.47 -54.04 -2.45
N ASN A 176 -8.68 -54.79 -3.20
CA ASN A 176 -7.64 -54.25 -4.08
C ASN A 176 -8.19 -53.33 -5.19
N SER A 177 -9.34 -53.69 -5.75
CA SER A 177 -10.04 -52.91 -6.77
C SER A 177 -10.58 -51.60 -6.17
N ILE A 178 -11.26 -51.66 -5.02
CA ILE A 178 -11.79 -50.49 -4.31
C ILE A 178 -10.66 -49.53 -3.93
N HIS A 179 -9.55 -50.04 -3.42
CA HIS A 179 -8.40 -49.21 -3.03
C HIS A 179 -7.74 -48.54 -4.25
N ALA A 180 -7.67 -49.25 -5.39
CA ALA A 180 -7.17 -48.67 -6.64
C ALA A 180 -8.11 -47.58 -7.20
N GLN A 181 -9.43 -47.78 -7.11
CA GLN A 181 -10.42 -46.77 -7.47
C GLN A 181 -10.32 -45.52 -6.59
N HIS A 182 -10.18 -45.70 -5.28
CA HIS A 182 -10.01 -44.59 -4.33
C HIS A 182 -8.71 -43.79 -4.58
N ALA A 183 -7.60 -44.48 -4.90
CA ALA A 183 -6.36 -43.80 -5.26
C ALA A 183 -6.49 -43.04 -6.59
N ALA A 184 -7.25 -43.57 -7.55
CA ALA A 184 -7.51 -42.92 -8.83
C ALA A 184 -8.39 -41.67 -8.68
N SER A 185 -9.47 -41.75 -7.88
CA SER A 185 -10.33 -40.59 -7.60
C SER A 185 -9.58 -39.50 -6.83
N SER A 186 -8.84 -39.87 -5.79
CA SER A 186 -8.01 -38.93 -5.02
C SER A 186 -6.98 -38.22 -5.90
N LYS A 187 -6.31 -38.94 -6.80
CA LYS A 187 -5.38 -38.34 -7.77
C LYS A 187 -6.11 -37.38 -8.72
N ALA A 188 -7.28 -37.77 -9.24
CA ALA A 188 -8.05 -36.92 -10.16
C ALA A 188 -8.46 -35.59 -9.49
N GLU A 189 -8.94 -35.65 -8.24
CA GLU A 189 -9.28 -34.45 -7.45
C GLU A 189 -8.07 -33.54 -7.24
N LEU A 190 -6.90 -34.10 -6.93
CA LEU A 190 -5.68 -33.33 -6.75
C LEU A 190 -5.22 -32.67 -8.06
N VAL A 191 -5.35 -33.35 -9.18
CA VAL A 191 -5.03 -32.80 -10.52
C VAL A 191 -5.99 -31.66 -10.87
N GLU A 192 -7.29 -31.80 -10.59
CA GLU A 192 -8.27 -30.73 -10.81
C GLU A 192 -7.98 -29.51 -9.93
N LYS A 193 -7.62 -29.72 -8.65
CA LYS A 193 -7.18 -28.65 -7.75
C LYS A 193 -5.91 -27.97 -8.26
N LEU A 194 -4.94 -28.75 -8.76
CA LEU A 194 -3.72 -28.20 -9.35
C LEU A 194 -4.01 -27.34 -10.57
N GLN A 195 -4.87 -27.80 -11.48
CA GLN A 195 -5.26 -27.05 -12.68
C GLN A 195 -5.94 -25.72 -12.30
N ARG A 196 -6.82 -25.72 -11.29
CA ARG A 196 -7.44 -24.49 -10.77
C ARG A 196 -6.42 -23.50 -10.26
N VAL A 197 -5.44 -23.97 -9.48
CA VAL A 197 -4.35 -23.13 -8.97
C VAL A 197 -3.47 -22.60 -10.10
N GLU A 198 -3.16 -23.41 -11.11
CA GLU A 198 -2.37 -22.98 -12.27
C GLU A 198 -3.10 -21.93 -13.10
N ASN A 199 -4.41 -22.09 -13.33
CA ASN A 199 -5.24 -21.09 -14.00
C ASN A 199 -5.27 -19.77 -13.20
N ALA A 200 -5.39 -19.84 -11.87
CA ALA A 200 -5.36 -18.66 -11.00
C ALA A 200 -4.00 -17.95 -11.04
N ILE A 201 -2.89 -18.70 -11.01
CA ILE A 201 -1.53 -18.15 -11.15
C ILE A 201 -1.38 -17.44 -12.50
N GLN A 202 -1.83 -18.05 -13.60
CA GLN A 202 -1.75 -17.45 -14.92
C GLN A 202 -2.58 -16.15 -15.00
N GLY A 203 -3.80 -16.15 -14.47
CA GLY A 203 -4.65 -14.97 -14.39
C GLY A 203 -3.98 -13.83 -13.61
N MET A 204 -3.50 -14.13 -12.40
CA MET A 204 -2.81 -13.14 -11.56
C MET A 204 -1.50 -12.64 -12.17
N THR A 205 -0.76 -13.49 -12.88
CA THR A 205 0.49 -13.10 -13.55
C THR A 205 0.24 -12.10 -14.68
N LYS A 206 -0.88 -12.23 -15.41
CA LYS A 206 -1.29 -11.25 -16.43
C LYS A 206 -1.62 -9.89 -15.81
N GLU A 207 -2.32 -9.89 -14.67
CA GLU A 207 -2.66 -8.66 -13.93
C GLU A 207 -1.43 -7.98 -13.31
N GLN A 208 -0.39 -8.75 -12.97
CA GLN A 208 0.83 -8.27 -12.31
C GLN A 208 1.51 -7.15 -13.11
N PHE A 209 1.56 -7.26 -14.44
CA PHE A 209 2.17 -6.24 -15.29
C PHE A 209 1.45 -4.90 -15.17
N TRP A 210 0.10 -4.92 -15.23
CA TRP A 210 -0.72 -3.72 -15.13
C TRP A 210 -0.63 -3.08 -13.74
N LEU A 211 -0.71 -3.88 -12.68
CA LEU A 211 -0.57 -3.39 -11.31
C LEU A 211 0.81 -2.78 -11.06
N ARG A 212 1.88 -3.39 -11.59
CA ARG A 212 3.24 -2.85 -11.51
C ARG A 212 3.33 -1.51 -12.27
N LYS A 213 2.77 -1.45 -13.48
CA LYS A 213 2.76 -0.23 -14.30
C LYS A 213 2.03 0.90 -13.59
N GLU A 214 0.89 0.62 -12.97
CA GLU A 214 0.10 1.61 -12.25
C GLU A 214 0.79 2.08 -10.97
N ALA A 215 1.38 1.17 -10.19
CA ALA A 215 2.18 1.52 -9.02
C ALA A 215 3.40 2.40 -9.38
N MET A 216 4.09 2.09 -10.49
CA MET A 216 5.20 2.93 -10.97
C MET A 216 4.74 4.32 -11.40
N ARG A 217 3.59 4.43 -12.07
CA ARG A 217 3.01 5.72 -12.48
C ARG A 217 2.61 6.55 -11.26
N SER A 218 1.93 5.97 -10.28
CA SER A 218 1.52 6.70 -9.07
C SER A 218 2.73 7.17 -8.27
N MET A 219 3.77 6.33 -8.17
CA MET A 219 5.01 6.70 -7.51
C MET A 219 5.76 7.83 -8.23
N HIS A 220 5.77 7.83 -9.56
CA HIS A 220 6.33 8.95 -10.33
C HIS A 220 5.57 10.26 -10.08
N LYS A 221 4.23 10.21 -9.98
CA LYS A 221 3.41 11.37 -9.58
C LYS A 221 3.76 11.85 -8.18
N VAL A 222 3.93 10.94 -7.21
CA VAL A 222 4.40 11.32 -5.87
C VAL A 222 5.75 12.00 -5.93
N LYS A 223 6.73 11.43 -6.64
CA LYS A 223 8.08 11.99 -6.75
C LYS A 223 8.07 13.41 -7.33
N THR A 224 7.32 13.62 -8.40
CA THR A 224 7.19 14.94 -9.05
C THR A 224 6.48 15.93 -8.13
N GLN A 225 5.41 15.52 -7.46
CA GLN A 225 4.69 16.35 -6.49
C GLN A 225 5.56 16.74 -5.29
N LEU A 226 6.32 15.80 -4.72
CA LEU A 226 7.24 16.07 -3.61
C LEU A 226 8.38 16.99 -4.05
N ALA A 227 8.98 16.75 -5.22
CA ALA A 227 10.04 17.61 -5.75
C ALA A 227 9.55 19.04 -6.02
N SER A 228 8.33 19.17 -6.59
CA SER A 228 7.66 20.45 -6.79
C SER A 228 7.40 21.16 -5.45
N GLY A 229 6.88 20.46 -4.46
CA GLY A 229 6.64 21.02 -3.12
C GLY A 229 7.90 21.48 -2.40
N ILE A 230 9.00 20.71 -2.49
CA ILE A 230 10.29 21.10 -1.91
C ILE A 230 10.88 22.32 -2.63
N LYS A 231 10.67 22.45 -3.94
CA LYS A 231 11.07 23.64 -4.68
C LYS A 231 10.23 24.84 -4.24
N LEU A 232 8.91 24.69 -4.20
CA LEU A 232 7.96 25.71 -3.79
C LEU A 232 8.28 26.28 -2.40
N LEU A 233 8.56 25.41 -1.42
CA LEU A 233 8.93 25.84 -0.08
C LEU A 233 10.26 26.59 -0.02
N ARG A 234 11.24 26.21 -0.87
CA ARG A 234 12.51 26.94 -1.00
C ARG A 234 12.30 28.32 -1.61
N ASP A 235 11.50 28.42 -2.66
CA ASP A 235 11.22 29.68 -3.36
C ASP A 235 10.45 30.65 -2.46
N VAL A 236 9.50 30.15 -1.66
CA VAL A 236 8.75 30.94 -0.67
C VAL A 236 9.63 31.38 0.50
N GLY A 237 10.56 30.53 0.96
CA GLY A 237 11.54 30.88 2.00
C GLY A 237 12.57 31.92 1.54
N ALA A 238 12.90 31.95 0.24
CA ALA A 238 13.83 32.92 -0.34
C ALA A 238 13.21 34.32 -0.56
N HIS A 239 11.88 34.42 -0.61
CA HIS A 239 11.14 35.68 -0.82
C HIS A 239 10.64 36.36 0.46
N ALA A 240 11.01 35.86 1.65
CA ALA A 240 10.71 36.55 2.91
C ALA A 240 11.67 37.75 3.10
N ASP A 241 11.39 38.85 2.40
CA ASP A 241 12.12 40.12 2.51
C ASP A 241 11.58 40.92 3.72
N PRO A 242 12.40 41.30 4.72
CA PRO A 242 11.95 41.80 6.03
C PRO A 242 11.46 43.26 6.05
N ARG A 243 11.00 43.83 4.93
CA ARG A 243 10.65 45.26 4.81
C ARG A 243 9.21 45.58 4.42
N SER A 244 8.29 44.61 4.46
CA SER A 244 6.89 44.83 4.07
C SER A 244 5.88 44.29 5.09
N SER A 245 6.07 44.59 6.38
CA SER A 245 5.11 44.24 7.43
C SER A 245 4.16 45.39 7.76
N VAL A 246 3.09 45.52 6.98
CA VAL A 246 1.82 46.06 7.48
C VAL A 246 0.69 45.26 6.85
N CYS A 247 0.22 44.22 7.55
CA CYS A 247 -1.14 43.73 7.35
C CYS A 247 -2.10 44.85 7.74
N ARG A 248 -2.50 45.69 6.77
CA ARG A 248 -3.59 46.64 6.96
C ARG A 248 -4.87 45.84 7.17
N THR A 249 -5.35 45.82 8.40
CA THR A 249 -6.74 45.48 8.69
C THR A 249 -7.62 46.54 8.04
N SER A 250 -8.40 46.14 7.04
CA SER A 250 -9.46 46.97 6.46
C SER A 250 -10.58 47.11 7.49
N HIS A 251 -10.48 48.11 8.37
CA HIS A 251 -11.63 48.61 9.12
C HIS A 251 -12.54 49.36 8.15
N ASN A 252 -13.56 48.67 7.62
CA ASN A 252 -14.72 49.38 7.06
C ASN A 252 -15.67 49.73 8.20
N LYS A 253 -15.91 51.03 8.36
CA LYS A 253 -17.13 51.59 8.95
C LYS A 253 -18.30 51.39 7.99
#